data_AF-A0A1H7JH73-F1
#
_entry.id   AF-A0A1H7JH73-F1
#
_cell.length_a   1.000
_cell.length_b   1.000
_cell.length_c   1.000
_cell.angle_alpha   90.00
_cell.angle_beta   90.00
_cell.angle_gamma   90.00
#
_symmetry.space_group_name_H-M   'P 1'
#
loop_
_entity.id
_entity.type
_entity.pdbx_description
1 polymer ?
#
loop_
_entity_poly.entity_id
_entity_poly.type
_entity_poly.pdbx_seq_one_letter_code
_entity_poly.pdbx_strand_id
1 'polypeptide(L)'
;MAHWTDSIVGDRMTVDREFNDHVMNSRFSSQEWGLIMTATEFEIEHADDPDQARIVANTDKVPQIIPELDNIRKQMGSMGGAPQESGGGSGGSGLVDSIKGALGLGNGGGEKATDEKLEDAERLTQAYADALQEHLESKGKWEQVRLAYQE
;
A
#
# COMPACT_ATOMS: atom_id res chain seq x y z
N MET A 1 11.92 21.97 3.12
CA MET A 1 11.44 20.59 2.83
C MET A 1 10.10 20.22 3.50
N ALA A 2 9.84 20.45 4.80
CA ALA A 2 8.56 20.08 5.44
C ALA A 2 7.36 21.05 5.19
N HIS A 3 7.61 22.20 4.57
CA HIS A 3 6.68 23.33 4.61
C HIS A 3 5.42 23.14 3.75
N TRP A 4 5.55 22.45 2.61
CA TRP A 4 4.44 22.28 1.67
C TRP A 4 3.48 21.17 2.10
N THR A 5 3.97 20.04 2.64
CA THR A 5 3.13 18.95 3.14
C THR A 5 2.23 19.41 4.29
N ASP A 6 2.73 20.30 5.14
CA ASP A 6 1.96 20.91 6.23
C ASP A 6 0.83 21.79 5.68
N SER A 7 1.05 22.46 4.55
CA SER A 7 0.04 23.32 3.90
C SER A 7 -1.13 22.54 3.30
N ILE A 8 -0.95 21.24 3.02
CA ILE A 8 -1.94 20.39 2.35
C ILE A 8 -2.54 19.30 3.25
N VAL A 9 -2.29 19.31 4.57
CA VAL A 9 -2.81 18.27 5.49
C VAL A 9 -4.33 18.12 5.39
N GLY A 10 -5.06 19.23 5.31
CA GLY A 10 -6.53 19.19 5.19
C GLY A 10 -7.02 18.62 3.85
N ASP A 11 -6.31 18.93 2.77
CA ASP A 11 -6.60 18.40 1.43
C ASP A 11 -6.29 16.90 1.38
N ARG A 12 -5.14 16.49 1.94
CA ARG A 12 -4.73 15.09 2.10
C ARG A 12 -5.77 14.26 2.87
N MET A 13 -6.26 14.78 4.00
CA MET A 13 -7.31 14.10 4.78
C MET A 13 -8.61 13.92 3.99
N THR A 14 -8.88 14.79 3.01
CA THR A 14 -10.07 14.68 2.16
C THR A 14 -9.85 13.61 1.10
N VAL A 15 -8.72 13.65 0.41
CA VAL A 15 -8.31 12.63 -0.57
C VAL A 15 -8.21 11.25 0.08
N ASP A 16 -7.70 11.13 1.31
CA ASP A 16 -7.66 9.88 2.07
C ASP A 16 -9.05 9.23 2.22
N ARG A 17 -10.08 10.04 2.44
CA ARG A 17 -11.46 9.54 2.59
C ARG A 17 -12.05 9.13 1.25
N GLU A 18 -11.83 9.94 0.21
CA GLU A 18 -12.36 9.71 -1.13
C GLU A 18 -11.67 8.53 -1.82
N PHE A 19 -10.37 8.39 -1.62
CA PHE A 19 -9.55 7.33 -2.19
C PHE A 19 -9.75 5.97 -1.51
N ASN A 20 -10.45 5.91 -0.37
CA ASN A 20 -10.72 4.66 0.34
C ASN A 20 -11.43 3.62 -0.56
N ASP A 21 -12.30 4.05 -1.46
CA ASP A 21 -12.95 3.14 -2.41
C ASP A 21 -11.94 2.49 -3.38
N HIS A 22 -10.92 3.23 -3.81
CA HIS A 22 -9.84 2.68 -4.64
C HIS A 22 -9.02 1.64 -3.86
N VAL A 23 -8.75 1.90 -2.57
CA VAL A 23 -8.06 0.96 -1.69
C VAL A 23 -8.86 -0.32 -1.50
N MET A 24 -10.17 -0.23 -1.26
CA MET A 24 -11.05 -1.39 -1.08
C MET A 24 -11.19 -2.26 -2.34
N ASN A 25 -11.05 -1.64 -3.51
CA ASN A 25 -11.02 -2.35 -4.81
C ASN A 25 -9.60 -2.81 -5.21
N SER A 26 -8.59 -2.49 -4.40
CA SER A 26 -7.21 -2.94 -4.61
C SER A 26 -6.96 -4.32 -3.99
N ARG A 27 -5.73 -4.84 -4.13
CA ARG A 27 -5.31 -6.07 -3.44
C ARG A 27 -5.02 -5.89 -1.95
N PHE A 28 -4.90 -4.65 -1.50
CA PHE A 28 -4.48 -4.29 -0.14
C PHE A 28 -5.68 -4.03 0.75
N SER A 29 -5.61 -4.54 1.97
CA SER A 29 -6.50 -4.13 3.06
C SER A 29 -6.17 -2.71 3.53
N SER A 30 -7.09 -2.07 4.25
CA SER A 30 -6.84 -0.75 4.83
C SER A 30 -5.63 -0.71 5.78
N GLN A 31 -5.33 -1.82 6.46
CA GLN A 31 -4.16 -1.93 7.35
C GLN A 31 -2.86 -1.99 6.54
N GLU A 32 -2.83 -2.81 5.49
CA GLU A 32 -1.70 -2.89 4.55
C GLU A 32 -1.47 -1.53 3.88
N TRP A 33 -2.55 -0.86 3.45
CA TRP A 33 -2.49 0.48 2.86
C TRP A 33 -1.91 1.51 3.83
N GLY A 34 -2.35 1.50 5.09
CA GLY A 34 -1.79 2.36 6.12
C GLY A 34 -0.27 2.19 6.26
N LEU A 35 0.23 0.95 6.27
CA LEU A 35 1.66 0.68 6.33
C LEU A 35 2.39 1.16 5.07
N ILE A 36 1.84 0.92 3.87
CA ILE A 36 2.40 1.43 2.60
C ILE A 36 2.52 2.96 2.63
N MET A 37 1.46 3.65 3.08
CA MET A 37 1.44 5.12 3.16
C MET A 37 2.39 5.70 4.21
N THR A 38 2.80 4.93 5.23
CA THR A 38 3.87 5.35 6.15
C THR A 38 5.27 5.20 5.56
N ALA A 39 5.44 4.30 4.59
CA ALA A 39 6.68 4.09 3.85
C ALA A 39 6.75 4.92 2.56
N THR A 40 5.69 5.65 2.22
CA THR A 40 5.62 6.49 1.01
C THR A 40 5.87 7.94 1.37
N GLU A 41 6.76 8.58 0.64
CA GLU A 41 6.96 10.03 0.69
C GLU A 41 6.42 10.65 -0.60
N PHE A 42 5.95 11.89 -0.53
CA PHE A 42 5.48 12.62 -1.72
C PHE A 42 6.46 13.74 -2.03
N GLU A 43 6.73 13.93 -3.32
CA GLU A 43 7.61 14.97 -3.85
C GLU A 43 6.94 15.64 -5.06
N ILE A 44 7.43 16.81 -5.45
CA ILE A 44 6.99 17.49 -6.68
C ILE A 44 8.14 17.44 -7.69
N GLU A 45 8.01 16.61 -8.72
CA GLU A 45 8.93 16.61 -9.86
C GLU A 45 8.70 17.85 -10.72
N HIS A 46 9.77 18.34 -11.35
CA HIS A 46 9.74 19.51 -12.24
C HIS A 46 9.06 20.74 -11.61
N ALA A 47 9.25 20.96 -10.31
CA ALA A 47 8.58 22.04 -9.59
C ALA A 47 8.85 23.45 -10.16
N ASP A 48 9.94 23.63 -10.92
CA ASP A 48 10.30 24.86 -11.62
C ASP A 48 9.57 25.08 -12.96
N ASP A 49 8.91 24.06 -13.49
CA ASP A 49 8.14 24.11 -14.73
C ASP A 49 6.65 23.88 -14.44
N PRO A 50 5.79 24.92 -14.51
CA PRO A 50 4.37 24.79 -14.20
C PRO A 50 3.61 23.83 -15.13
N ASP A 51 4.12 23.58 -16.34
CA ASP A 51 3.47 22.70 -17.32
C ASP A 51 3.88 21.22 -17.13
N GLN A 52 5.01 20.96 -16.46
CA GLN A 52 5.54 19.61 -16.19
C GLN A 52 5.42 19.20 -14.72
N ALA A 53 5.15 20.14 -13.82
CA ALA A 53 5.12 19.89 -12.39
C ALA A 53 4.08 18.82 -12.04
N ARG A 54 4.51 17.81 -11.26
CA ARG A 54 3.62 16.75 -10.81
C ARG A 54 3.98 16.19 -9.44
N ILE A 55 2.97 15.76 -8.68
CA ILE A 55 3.20 15.02 -7.44
C ILE A 55 3.61 13.59 -7.78
N VAL A 56 4.74 13.14 -7.26
CA VAL A 56 5.20 11.76 -7.39
C VAL A 56 5.26 11.07 -6.04
N ALA A 57 4.92 9.78 -6.04
CA ALA A 57 5.10 8.92 -4.87
C ALA A 57 6.52 8.35 -4.87
N ASN A 58 7.33 8.73 -3.88
CA ASN A 58 8.59 8.08 -3.57
C ASN A 58 8.32 6.83 -2.74
N THR A 59 8.57 5.68 -3.35
CA THR A 59 8.30 4.34 -2.81
C THR A 59 9.55 3.54 -2.48
N ASP A 60 10.73 4.17 -2.44
CA ASP A 60 12.02 3.50 -2.20
C ASP A 60 12.06 2.68 -0.90
N LYS A 61 11.21 3.03 0.08
CA LYS A 61 11.10 2.33 1.37
C LYS A 61 10.03 1.23 1.37
N VAL A 62 9.14 1.19 0.39
CA VAL A 62 8.06 0.18 0.28
C VAL A 62 8.62 -1.26 0.21
N PRO A 63 9.70 -1.58 -0.52
CA PRO A 63 10.27 -2.93 -0.52
C PRO A 63 10.62 -3.45 0.88
N GLN A 64 11.01 -2.56 1.80
CA GLN A 64 11.45 -2.91 3.15
C GLN A 64 10.28 -3.36 4.05
N ILE A 65 9.05 -2.92 3.76
CA ILE A 65 7.86 -3.27 4.53
C ILE A 65 7.09 -4.46 3.94
N ILE A 66 7.45 -4.96 2.75
CA ILE A 66 6.75 -6.10 2.11
C ILE A 66 6.66 -7.32 3.04
N PRO A 67 7.72 -7.73 3.77
CA PRO A 67 7.61 -8.85 4.70
C PRO A 67 6.58 -8.62 5.81
N GLU A 68 6.42 -7.37 6.24
CA GLU A 68 5.45 -7.00 7.26
C GLU A 68 4.01 -7.00 6.73
N LEU A 69 3.80 -6.62 5.45
CA LEU A 69 2.50 -6.78 4.79
C LEU A 69 2.07 -8.26 4.75
N ASP A 70 3.00 -9.18 4.47
CA ASP A 70 2.73 -10.62 4.50
C ASP A 70 2.38 -11.11 5.92
N ASN A 71 3.01 -10.55 6.95
CA ASN A 71 2.72 -10.88 8.35
C ASN A 71 1.29 -10.46 8.71
N ILE A 72 0.88 -9.24 8.36
CA ILE A 72 -0.49 -8.72 8.58
C ILE A 72 -1.52 -9.65 7.93
N ARG A 73 -1.29 -10.03 6.67
CA ARG A 73 -2.19 -10.92 5.93
C ARG A 73 -2.29 -12.31 6.55
N LYS A 74 -1.16 -12.90 6.98
CA LYS A 74 -1.13 -14.20 7.68
C LYS A 74 -1.89 -14.14 9.00
N GLN A 75 -1.70 -13.07 9.78
CA GLN A 75 -2.40 -12.88 11.04
C GLN A 75 -3.92 -12.81 10.83
N MET A 76 -4.39 -12.02 9.84
CA MET A 76 -5.81 -11.96 9.51
C MET A 76 -6.37 -13.31 9.04
N GLY A 77 -5.63 -14.06 8.22
CA GLY A 77 -6.02 -15.41 7.78
C GLY A 77 -6.10 -16.42 8.93
N SER A 78 -5.20 -16.33 9.91
CA SER A 78 -5.20 -17.20 11.09
C SER A 78 -6.33 -16.88 12.09
N MET A 79 -6.81 -15.64 12.13
CA MET A 79 -7.88 -15.20 13.02
C MET A 79 -9.29 -15.41 12.42
N GLY A 80 -9.39 -15.58 11.09
CA GLY A 80 -10.62 -15.97 10.38
C GLY A 80 -10.85 -17.48 10.24
N GLY A 81 -9.92 -18.30 10.75
CA GLY A 81 -9.92 -19.75 10.60
C GLY A 81 -10.02 -20.49 11.94
N ALA A 82 -11.19 -20.45 12.57
CA ALA A 82 -11.54 -21.41 13.63
C ALA A 82 -12.75 -22.25 13.20
N PRO A 83 -12.57 -23.50 12.76
CA PRO A 83 -13.53 -24.54 13.07
C PRO A 83 -13.26 -24.97 14.52
N GLN A 84 -14.08 -24.50 15.46
CA GLN A 84 -14.14 -25.15 16.76
C GLN A 84 -14.82 -26.51 16.57
N GLU A 85 -13.99 -27.54 16.41
CA GLU A 85 -14.40 -28.93 16.61
C GLU A 85 -14.90 -29.12 18.03
N SER A 86 -16.11 -29.66 18.17
CA SER A 86 -16.59 -30.30 19.37
C SER A 86 -17.68 -31.30 18.99
N GLY A 87 -17.30 -32.55 18.69
CA GLY A 87 -18.22 -33.68 18.84
C GLY A 87 -18.13 -34.84 17.85
N GLY A 88 -17.13 -35.71 18.04
CA GLY A 88 -17.34 -37.17 18.06
C GLY A 88 -17.43 -37.94 16.74
N GLY A 89 -16.48 -38.85 16.52
CA GLY A 89 -16.66 -39.95 15.58
C GLY A 89 -15.37 -40.62 15.13
N SER A 90 -14.99 -41.69 15.83
CA SER A 90 -13.82 -42.53 15.59
C SER A 90 -13.64 -43.02 14.15
N GLY A 91 -12.37 -43.08 13.72
CA GLY A 91 -11.86 -44.14 12.85
C GLY A 91 -11.18 -43.68 11.57
N GLY A 92 -9.91 -44.04 11.40
CA GLY A 92 -9.28 -44.16 10.07
C GLY A 92 -7.98 -43.41 9.88
N SER A 93 -6.88 -44.05 10.30
CA SER A 93 -5.65 -44.24 9.51
C SER A 93 -5.26 -43.14 8.51
N GLY A 94 -4.22 -42.35 8.81
CA GLY A 94 -3.62 -41.44 7.83
C GLY A 94 -2.68 -40.37 8.37
N LEU A 95 -1.98 -40.58 9.48
CA LEU A 95 -0.94 -39.67 9.95
C LEU A 95 0.41 -40.11 9.37
N VAL A 96 0.77 -39.61 8.18
CA VAL A 96 2.12 -39.19 7.73
C VAL A 96 2.21 -39.03 6.20
N ASP A 97 1.79 -37.90 5.60
CA ASP A 97 2.42 -37.46 4.32
C ASP A 97 2.26 -35.96 3.93
N SER A 98 1.87 -35.05 4.82
CA SER A 98 1.67 -33.63 4.42
C SER A 98 2.49 -32.60 5.19
N ILE A 99 3.49 -33.03 5.98
CA ILE A 99 4.61 -32.16 6.39
C ILE A 99 5.60 -32.02 5.22
N LYS A 100 5.07 -31.70 4.02
CA LYS A 100 5.78 -31.30 2.81
C LYS A 100 5.32 -29.92 2.32
N GLY A 101 4.74 -29.11 3.19
CA GLY A 101 4.39 -27.70 2.88
C GLY A 101 5.27 -26.66 3.58
N ALA A 102 6.12 -27.07 4.53
CA ALA A 102 6.74 -26.13 5.46
C ALA A 102 8.15 -25.66 5.05
N LEU A 103 8.85 -26.33 4.12
CA LEU A 103 10.22 -25.99 3.74
C LEU A 103 10.50 -26.46 2.31
N GLY A 104 10.47 -25.57 1.31
CA GLY A 104 10.84 -25.95 -0.05
C GLY A 104 10.69 -24.84 -1.07
N LEU A 105 11.80 -24.17 -1.36
CA LEU A 105 12.05 -23.32 -2.52
C LEU A 105 11.37 -23.85 -3.80
N GLY A 106 10.39 -23.10 -4.30
CA GLY A 106 10.18 -22.96 -5.74
C GLY A 106 10.87 -21.68 -6.20
N ASN A 107 12.12 -21.79 -6.65
CA ASN A 107 12.99 -20.72 -7.14
C ASN A 107 12.38 -20.03 -8.38
N GLY A 108 11.44 -19.10 -8.15
CA GLY A 108 10.77 -18.28 -9.16
C GLY A 108 9.33 -17.86 -8.84
N GLY A 109 8.68 -18.43 -7.80
CA GLY A 109 7.29 -18.11 -7.45
C GLY A 109 7.12 -17.07 -6.32
N GLY A 110 8.03 -17.10 -5.33
CA GLY A 110 8.00 -16.16 -4.21
C GLY A 110 8.46 -14.75 -4.61
N GLU A 111 9.57 -14.64 -5.33
CA GLU A 111 10.09 -13.37 -5.83
C GLU A 111 9.09 -12.70 -6.77
N LYS A 112 8.52 -13.43 -7.73
CA LYS A 112 7.53 -12.88 -8.66
C LYS A 112 6.27 -12.34 -7.94
N ALA A 113 5.77 -13.04 -6.92
CA ALA A 113 4.62 -12.57 -6.15
C ALA A 113 4.95 -11.33 -5.29
N THR A 114 6.19 -11.22 -4.83
CA THR A 114 6.73 -10.03 -4.14
C THR A 114 6.86 -8.86 -5.10
N ASP A 115 7.40 -9.08 -6.30
CA ASP A 115 7.56 -8.06 -7.35
C ASP A 115 6.18 -7.53 -7.78
N GLU A 116 5.21 -8.40 -8.08
CA GLU A 116 3.85 -8.01 -8.42
C GLU A 116 3.17 -7.21 -7.28
N LYS A 117 3.46 -7.55 -6.03
CA LYS A 117 2.93 -6.80 -4.88
C LYS A 117 3.58 -5.42 -4.78
N LEU A 118 4.88 -5.33 -5.00
CA LEU A 118 5.60 -4.05 -5.01
C LEU A 118 5.06 -3.15 -6.12
N GLU A 119 4.98 -3.64 -7.35
CA GLU A 119 4.43 -2.90 -8.49
C GLU A 119 3.00 -2.41 -8.23
N ASP A 120 2.15 -3.24 -7.62
CA ASP A 120 0.79 -2.85 -7.27
C ASP A 120 0.74 -1.79 -6.17
N ALA A 121 1.67 -1.83 -5.20
CA ALA A 121 1.80 -0.80 -4.17
C ALA A 121 2.23 0.53 -4.81
N GLU A 122 3.28 0.52 -5.63
CA GLU A 122 3.81 1.68 -6.34
C GLU A 122 2.75 2.34 -7.24
N ARG A 123 2.00 1.51 -7.99
CA ARG A 123 0.91 1.99 -8.83
C ARG A 123 -0.21 2.63 -8.01
N LEU A 124 -0.58 2.04 -6.87
CA LEU A 124 -1.65 2.57 -6.02
C LEU A 124 -1.23 3.87 -5.33
N THR A 125 0.03 3.97 -4.89
CA THR A 125 0.57 5.21 -4.30
C THR A 125 0.70 6.32 -5.32
N GLN A 126 1.09 6.02 -6.57
CA GLN A 126 1.10 7.02 -7.63
C GLN A 126 -0.33 7.46 -7.99
N ALA A 127 -1.29 6.54 -8.07
CA ALA A 127 -2.69 6.90 -8.30
C ALA A 127 -3.25 7.80 -7.17
N TYR A 128 -2.80 7.60 -5.93
CA TYR A 128 -3.11 8.51 -4.83
C TYR A 128 -2.46 9.89 -5.03
N ALA A 129 -1.19 9.95 -5.44
CA ALA A 129 -0.50 11.20 -5.75
C ALA A 129 -1.21 11.99 -6.86
N ASP A 130 -1.66 11.30 -7.91
CA ASP A 130 -2.41 11.89 -9.02
C ASP A 130 -3.75 12.46 -8.53
N ALA A 131 -4.50 11.70 -7.70
CA ALA A 131 -5.75 12.15 -7.11
C ALA A 131 -5.55 13.37 -6.17
N LEU A 132 -4.44 13.39 -5.43
CA LEU A 132 -4.08 14.53 -4.58
C LEU A 132 -3.79 15.77 -5.42
N GLN A 133 -3.05 15.63 -6.51
CA GLN A 133 -2.79 16.74 -7.43
C GLN A 133 -4.08 17.27 -8.06
N GLU A 134 -4.93 16.38 -8.60
CA GLU A 134 -6.23 16.75 -9.18
C GLU A 134 -7.10 17.49 -8.15
N HIS A 135 -7.12 17.03 -6.90
CA HIS A 135 -7.80 17.71 -5.82
C HIS A 135 -7.26 19.14 -5.62
N LEU A 136 -5.94 19.31 -5.53
CA LEU A 136 -5.32 20.63 -5.35
C LEU A 136 -5.56 21.57 -6.54
N GLU A 137 -5.53 21.05 -7.76
CA GLU A 137 -5.86 21.79 -8.98
C GLU A 137 -7.33 22.24 -8.99
N SER A 138 -8.25 21.34 -8.64
CA SER A 138 -9.69 21.66 -8.56
C SER A 138 -10.02 22.74 -7.52
N LYS A 139 -9.17 22.88 -6.49
CA LYS A 139 -9.27 23.92 -5.45
C LYS A 139 -8.50 25.20 -5.81
N GLY A 140 -7.79 25.23 -6.92
CA GLY A 140 -6.92 26.35 -7.31
C GLY A 140 -5.72 26.53 -6.37
N LYS A 141 -5.30 25.48 -5.65
CA LYS A 141 -4.20 25.49 -4.69
C LYS A 141 -2.88 25.00 -5.26
N TRP A 142 -2.91 24.30 -6.39
CA TRP A 142 -1.73 23.63 -6.96
C TRP A 142 -0.53 24.57 -7.15
N GLU A 143 -0.75 25.76 -7.72
CA GLU A 143 0.34 26.73 -7.94
C GLU A 143 1.01 27.15 -6.62
N GLN A 144 0.22 27.44 -5.58
CA GLN A 144 0.73 27.81 -4.26
C GLN A 144 1.56 26.67 -3.66
N VAL A 145 1.08 25.43 -3.79
CA VAL A 145 1.77 24.24 -3.27
C VAL A 145 3.09 24.00 -4.00
N ARG A 146 3.09 24.11 -5.33
CA ARG A 146 4.30 24.00 -6.16
C ARG A 146 5.34 25.04 -5.75
N LEU A 147 4.95 26.30 -5.59
CA LEU A 147 5.87 27.36 -5.16
C LEU A 147 6.40 27.12 -3.75
N ALA A 148 5.54 26.72 -2.81
CA ALA A 148 5.94 26.41 -1.43
C ALA A 148 6.89 25.20 -1.34
N TYR A 149 6.89 24.29 -2.32
CA TYR A 149 7.86 23.19 -2.40
C TYR A 149 9.27 23.67 -2.75
N GLN A 150 9.40 24.77 -3.50
CA GLN A 150 10.69 25.33 -3.94
C GLN A 150 11.37 26.21 -2.88
N GLU A 151 10.66 26.57 -1.80
CA GLU A 151 11.14 27.38 -0.68
C GLU A 151 11.81 26.54 0.43
#